data_AF-A0A950VJA7-F1
#
_entry.id   AF-A0A950VJA7-F1
#
_cell.length_a   1.000
_cell.length_b   1.000
_cell.length_c   1.000
_cell.angle_alpha   90.00
_cell.angle_beta   90.00
_cell.angle_gamma   90.00
#
_symmetry.space_group_name_H-M   'P 1'
#
loop_
_entity.id
_entity.type
_entity.pdbx_description
1 polymer ?
#
loop_
_entity_poly.entity_id
_entity_poly.type
_entity_poly.pdbx_seq_one_letter_code
_entity_poly.pdbx_strand_id
1 'polypeptide(L)' 'MRTNIEIDDDLMAEAMRRSGLPTKKATVEEALRRLIQSKRQLEALEDMRGLGWEGDLDSLRGR' A
#
# COMPACT_ATOMS: atom_id res chain seq x y z
N MET A 1 17.58 -1.96 -14.35
CA MET A 1 17.92 -3.40 -14.44
C MET A 1 16.94 -4.07 -15.40
N ARG A 2 17.40 -4.95 -16.29
CA ARG A 2 16.52 -5.78 -17.12
C ARG A 2 16.48 -7.18 -16.53
N THR A 3 15.29 -7.68 -16.24
CA THR A 3 15.07 -8.98 -15.60
C THR A 3 13.93 -9.67 -16.34
N ASN A 4 14.10 -10.97 -16.61
CA ASN A 4 13.04 -11.80 -17.17
C ASN A 4 12.42 -12.59 -16.02
N ILE A 5 11.12 -12.38 -15.79
CA ILE A 5 10.34 -13.08 -14.77
C ILE A 5 9.01 -13.50 -15.40
N GLU A 6 8.52 -14.67 -15.01
CA GLU A 6 7.17 -15.11 -15.36
C GLU A 6 6.18 -14.46 -14.39
N ILE A 7 5.13 -13.87 -14.94
CA ILE A 7 4.02 -13.27 -14.19
C ILE A 7 2.74 -13.80 -14.82
N ASP A 8 1.79 -14.19 -13.97
CA ASP A 8 0.46 -14.56 -14.39
C ASP A 8 -0.19 -13.44 -15.26
N ASP A 9 -0.70 -13.83 -16.43
CA ASP A 9 -1.20 -12.86 -17.40
C ASP A 9 -2.53 -12.23 -16.97
N ASP A 10 -3.38 -12.98 -16.27
CA ASP A 10 -4.65 -12.47 -15.74
C ASP A 10 -4.40 -11.43 -14.65
N LEU A 11 -3.46 -11.69 -13.75
CA LEU A 11 -2.98 -10.77 -12.73
C LEU A 11 -2.42 -9.49 -13.35
N MET A 12 -1.55 -9.61 -14.35
CA MET A 12 -0.98 -8.45 -15.04
C MET A 12 -2.07 -7.64 -15.76
N ALA A 13 -3.00 -8.31 -16.43
CA ALA A 13 -4.11 -7.66 -17.11
C ALA A 13 -5.04 -6.93 -16.12
N GLU A 14 -5.35 -7.53 -14.97
CA GLU A 14 -6.13 -6.87 -13.92
C GLU A 14 -5.39 -5.67 -13.33
N ALA A 15 -4.11 -5.82 -13.03
CA ALA A 15 -3.29 -4.73 -12.50
C ALA A 15 -3.21 -3.55 -13.49
N MET A 16 -3.03 -3.82 -14.78
CA MET A 16 -3.05 -2.79 -15.82
C MET A 16 -4.42 -2.11 -15.93
N ARG A 17 -5.52 -2.87 -15.93
CA ARG A 17 -6.88 -2.30 -15.98
C ARG A 17 -7.18 -1.41 -14.78
N ARG A 18 -6.82 -1.84 -13.56
CA ARG A 18 -7.09 -1.08 -12.33
C ARG A 18 -6.19 0.14 -12.16
N SER A 19 -4.94 0.06 -12.62
CA SER A 19 -3.99 1.18 -12.54
C SER A 19 -4.13 2.17 -13.70
N GLY A 20 -4.74 1.77 -14.82
CA GLY A 20 -4.83 2.58 -16.04
C GLY A 20 -3.48 2.77 -16.75
N LEU A 21 -2.45 1.99 -16.39
CA LEU A 21 -1.11 2.16 -16.92
C LEU A 21 -0.92 1.44 -18.26
N PRO A 22 -0.24 2.07 -19.23
CA PRO A 22 -0.20 1.59 -20.61
C PRO A 22 0.79 0.43 -20.84
N THR A 23 1.68 0.15 -19.88
CA THR A 23 2.74 -0.86 -20.07
C THR A 23 2.87 -1.79 -18.86
N LYS A 24 3.24 -3.05 -19.12
CA LYS A 24 3.59 -4.02 -18.06
C LYS A 24 4.68 -3.45 -17.15
N LYS A 25 5.72 -2.81 -17.71
CA LYS A 25 6.81 -2.19 -16.94
C LYS A 25 6.30 -1.12 -15.97
N ALA A 26 5.50 -0.15 -16.45
CA ALA A 26 4.96 0.91 -15.60
C ALA A 26 4.10 0.33 -14.47
N THR A 27 3.30 -0.69 -14.79
CA THR A 27 2.43 -1.37 -13.83
C THR A 27 3.23 -2.07 -12.72
N VAL A 28 4.30 -2.79 -13.09
CA VAL A 28 5.19 -3.43 -12.11
C VAL A 28 5.90 -2.39 -11.25
N GLU A 29 6.40 -1.30 -11.86
CA GLU A 29 7.10 -0.25 -11.11
C GLU A 29 6.18 0.45 -10.11
N GLU A 30 4.95 0.77 -10.51
CA GLU A 30 3.94 1.34 -9.62
C GLU A 30 3.54 0.37 -8.49
N ALA A 31 3.37 -0.93 -8.81
CA ALA A 31 3.06 -1.94 -7.81
C ALA A 31 4.17 -2.04 -6.74
N LEU A 32 5.44 -2.00 -7.13
CA LEU A 32 6.57 -2.00 -6.20
C LEU A 32 6.61 -0.74 -5.33
N ARG A 33 6.35 0.44 -5.91
CA ARG A 33 6.26 1.70 -5.14
C ARG A 33 5.16 1.64 -4.08
N ARG A 34 3.98 1.13 -4.44
CA ARG A 34 2.84 0.95 -3.53
C ARG A 34 3.14 -0.05 -2.43
N LEU A 35 3.83 -1.15 -2.74
CA LEU A 35 4.23 -2.15 -1.75
C LEU A 35 5.15 -1.51 -0.71
N ILE A 36 6.19 -0.78 -1.15
CA ILE A 36 7.11 -0.08 -0.24
C ILE A 36 6.36 0.94 0.63
N GLN A 37 5.50 1.76 0.02
CA GLN A 37 4.71 2.75 0.75
C GLN A 37 3.83 2.09 1.82
N SER A 38 3.15 1.01 1.46
CA SER A 38 2.26 0.29 2.39
C SER A 38 3.04 -0.31 3.55
N LYS A 39 4.24 -0.85 3.31
CA LYS A 39 5.10 -1.38 4.39
C LYS A 39 5.60 -0.29 5.32
N ARG A 40 6.03 0.86 4.80
CA ARG A 40 6.43 2.01 5.62
C ARG A 40 5.28 2.55 6.48
N GLN A 41 4.05 2.55 5.94
CA GLN A 41 2.87 2.95 6.70
C GLN A 41 2.57 1.97 7.84
N LEU A 42 2.68 0.66 7.58
CA LEU A 42 2.51 -0.36 8.61
C LEU A 42 3.58 -0.25 9.71
N GLU A 43 4.83 -0.04 9.33
CA GLU A 43 5.93 0.20 10.28
C GLU A 43 5.64 1.42 11.16
N ALA A 44 5.21 2.54 10.57
CA ALA A 44 4.84 3.73 11.35
C ALA A 44 3.67 3.47 12.31
N LEU A 45 2.68 2.66 11.93
CA LEU A 45 1.58 2.28 12.82
C LEU A 45 2.06 1.39 13.98
N GLU A 46 3.01 0.49 13.74
CA GLU A 46 3.63 -0.31 14.79
C GLU A 46 4.46 0.56 15.74
N ASP A 47 5.20 1.55 15.23
CA ASP A 47 5.95 2.51 16.05
C ASP A 47 5.03 3.36 16.93
N MET A 48 3.81 3.62 16.47
CA MET A 48 2.79 4.33 17.24
C MET A 48 2.11 3.45 18.31
N ARG A 49 2.31 2.12 18.26
CA ARG A 49 1.70 1.19 19.21
C ARG A 49 2.24 1.48 20.61
N GLY A 50 1.32 1.71 21.55
CA GLY A 50 1.68 1.95 22.95
C GLY A 50 2.03 3.40 23.29
N LEU A 51 1.97 4.34 22.32
CA LEU A 51 2.04 5.78 22.62
C LEU A 51 0.93 6.27 23.54
N GLY A 52 -0.16 5.49 23.67
CA GLY A 52 -1.31 5.85 24.48
C GLY A 52 -2.12 7.00 23.88
N TRP A 53 -3.29 7.26 24.45
CA TRP A 53 -4.09 8.44 24.15
C TRP A 53 -4.73 8.90 25.45
N GLU A 54 -4.44 10.13 25.86
CA GLU A 54 -4.81 10.68 27.18
C GLU A 54 -6.15 11.42 27.19
N GLY A 55 -6.89 11.41 26.08
CA GLY A 55 -8.19 12.06 26.04
C GLY A 55 -9.29 11.25 26.74
N ASP A 56 -10.43 11.89 26.95
CA ASP A 56 -11.67 11.22 27.35
C ASP A 56 -12.60 11.07 26.13
N LEU A 57 -12.85 9.82 25.74
CA LEU A 57 -13.72 9.51 24.61
C LEU A 57 -15.18 9.88 24.87
N ASP A 58 -15.64 9.84 26.12
CA ASP A 58 -17.04 10.11 26.46
C ASP A 58 -17.30 11.62 26.48
N SER A 59 -16.38 12.40 27.06
CA SER A 59 -16.38 13.87 26.93
C SER A 59 -16.41 14.34 25.47
N LEU A 60 -15.64 13.71 24.57
CA LEU A 60 -15.64 14.05 23.14
C LEU A 60 -16.92 13.66 22.40
N ARG A 61 -17.64 12.65 22.89
CA ARG A 61 -18.90 12.19 22.31
C ARG A 61 -20.12 12.90 22.90
N GLY A 62 -19.91 13.75 23.91
CA GLY A 62 -20.98 14.47 24.62
C GLY A 62 -21.94 13.53 25.37
N ARG A 63 -21.41 12.44 25.93
CA ARG A 63 -22.18 11.46 26.72
C ARG A 63 -21.89 11.61 28.21
#